data_AF-A0A1I9Y1E7-F1
#
_entry.id   AF-A0A1I9Y1E7-F1
#
_cell.length_a   1.000
_cell.length_b   1.000
_cell.length_c   1.000
_cell.angle_alpha   90.00
_cell.angle_beta   90.00
_cell.angle_gamma   90.00
#
_symmetry.space_group_name_H-M   'P 1'
#
loop_
_entity.id
_entity.type
_entity.pdbx_description
1 polymer ?
#
loop_
_entity_poly.entity_id
_entity_poly.type
_entity_poly.pdbx_seq_one_letter_code
_entity_poly.pdbx_strand_id
1 'polypeptide(L)'
;MQITNQFTKWLRLALSVTVLAGVLTGCGYNDFQSKDEATKAAWGEVVNQYQRRADLIPNLVNTVKGYATHERETLEAVTKARAAATSFQITPEVLNDPAAFEKFQQVQGQLSSALSRLMVVSEKYPDLKADTSFRDLQSQLEGTENRITVARQRYITAVQDYNVHARSFPNNLTAMVFGYKVKPSFTVENEKAISTAPTVDFGK
;
A
#
# COMPACT_ATOMS: atom_id res chain seq x y z
N MET A 1 0.88 -3.67 67.82
CA MET A 1 0.10 -4.22 66.68
C MET A 1 -0.10 -3.26 65.50
N GLN A 2 0.06 -1.93 65.65
CA GLN A 2 -0.11 -0.98 64.53
C GLN A 2 1.10 -0.87 63.57
N ILE A 3 2.33 -1.11 64.06
CA ILE A 3 3.57 -0.97 63.25
C ILE A 3 3.70 -2.06 62.19
N THR A 4 3.32 -3.30 62.50
CA THR A 4 3.35 -4.45 61.56
C THR A 4 2.39 -4.27 60.39
N ASN A 5 1.28 -3.55 60.58
CA ASN A 5 0.29 -3.28 59.54
C ASN A 5 0.71 -2.16 58.58
N GLN A 6 1.52 -1.21 59.05
CA GLN A 6 2.12 -0.19 58.19
C GLN A 6 3.21 -0.80 57.31
N PHE A 7 4.12 -1.59 57.90
CA PHE A 7 5.21 -2.23 57.15
C PHE A 7 4.71 -3.15 56.03
N THR A 8 3.65 -3.92 56.29
CA THR A 8 3.01 -4.78 55.26
C THR A 8 2.30 -3.98 54.17
N LYS A 9 1.76 -2.78 54.45
CA LYS A 9 1.21 -1.88 53.42
C LYS A 9 2.29 -1.34 52.49
N TRP A 10 3.41 -0.86 53.04
CA TRP A 10 4.54 -0.37 52.24
C TRP A 10 5.18 -1.48 51.40
N LEU A 11 5.31 -2.69 51.95
CA LEU A 11 5.80 -3.86 51.21
C LEU A 11 4.87 -4.23 50.03
N ARG A 12 3.55 -4.22 50.25
CA ARG A 12 2.56 -4.48 49.18
C ARG A 12 2.62 -3.40 48.10
N LEU A 13 2.72 -2.12 48.49
CA LEU A 13 2.84 -0.99 47.57
C LEU A 13 4.10 -1.11 46.71
N ALA A 14 5.26 -1.34 47.35
CA ALA A 14 6.53 -1.53 46.65
C ALA A 14 6.48 -2.71 45.68
N LEU A 15 5.91 -3.85 46.10
CA LEU A 15 5.74 -5.01 45.23
C LEU A 15 4.85 -4.70 44.02
N SER A 16 3.72 -4.00 44.21
CA SER A 16 2.88 -3.56 43.10
C SER A 16 3.59 -2.59 42.16
N VAL A 17 4.40 -1.66 42.67
CA VAL A 17 5.20 -0.74 41.83
C VAL A 17 6.28 -1.48 41.06
N THR A 18 6.96 -2.44 41.66
CA THR A 18 7.98 -3.26 40.97
C THR A 18 7.36 -4.18 39.92
N VAL A 19 6.21 -4.80 40.21
CA VAL A 19 5.45 -5.57 39.21
C VAL A 19 4.99 -4.65 38.08
N LEU A 20 4.47 -3.46 38.38
CA LEU A 20 4.04 -2.49 37.37
C LEU A 20 5.22 -1.99 36.52
N ALA A 21 6.37 -1.73 37.14
CA ALA A 21 7.61 -1.34 36.45
C ALA A 21 8.15 -2.47 35.55
N GLY A 22 8.11 -3.73 36.02
CA GLY A 22 8.48 -4.89 35.22
C GLY A 22 7.55 -5.10 34.02
N VAL A 23 6.24 -4.90 34.20
CA VAL A 23 5.25 -4.93 33.11
C VAL A 23 5.52 -3.81 32.10
N LEU A 24 5.86 -2.59 32.56
CA LEU A 24 6.16 -1.45 31.69
C LEU A 24 7.38 -1.68 30.78
N THR A 25 8.40 -2.42 31.23
CA THR A 25 9.57 -2.74 30.38
C THR A 25 9.28 -3.76 29.28
N GLY A 26 8.20 -4.54 29.39
CA GLY A 26 7.80 -5.59 28.45
C GLY A 26 6.60 -5.24 27.55
N CYS A 27 6.08 -4.02 27.63
CA CYS A 27 4.86 -3.58 26.95
C CYS A 27 4.97 -3.40 25.41
N GLY A 28 6.05 -3.86 24.78
CA GLY A 28 6.19 -3.88 23.32
C GLY A 28 6.47 -2.54 22.64
N TYR A 29 6.80 -1.46 23.36
CA TYR A 29 7.06 -0.15 22.75
C TYR A 29 8.14 -0.20 21.65
N ASN A 30 9.28 -0.84 21.93
CA ASN A 30 10.35 -0.98 20.94
C ASN A 30 9.94 -1.86 19.75
N ASP A 31 9.05 -2.84 19.97
CA ASP A 31 8.49 -3.65 18.90
C ASP A 31 7.56 -2.83 18.01
N PHE A 32 6.77 -1.90 18.56
CA PHE A 32 6.01 -0.94 17.77
C PHE A 32 6.92 -0.09 16.89
N GLN A 33 8.01 0.44 17.43
CA GLN A 33 8.97 1.24 16.65
C GLN A 33 9.58 0.41 15.51
N SER A 34 10.04 -0.80 15.81
CA SER A 34 10.61 -1.71 14.81
C SER A 34 9.60 -2.07 13.71
N LYS A 35 8.36 -2.40 14.07
CA LYS A 35 7.30 -2.75 13.11
C LYS A 35 6.80 -1.54 12.31
N ASP A 36 6.77 -0.35 12.91
CA ASP A 36 6.43 0.88 12.22
C ASP A 36 7.47 1.23 11.15
N GLU A 37 8.75 1.16 11.49
CA GLU A 37 9.85 1.37 10.54
C GLU A 37 9.87 0.29 9.45
N ALA A 38 9.62 -0.98 9.78
CA ALA A 38 9.46 -2.04 8.78
C ALA A 38 8.31 -1.76 7.81
N THR A 39 7.18 -1.23 8.31
CA THR A 39 6.04 -0.85 7.47
C THR A 39 6.36 0.34 6.56
N LYS A 40 7.03 1.37 7.09
CA LYS A 40 7.50 2.52 6.31
C LYS A 40 8.50 2.12 5.24
N ALA A 41 9.44 1.23 5.55
CA ALA A 41 10.41 0.71 4.59
C ALA A 41 9.72 -0.07 3.45
N ALA A 42 8.78 -0.96 3.79
CA ALA A 42 8.00 -1.69 2.80
C ALA A 42 7.13 -0.75 1.95
N TRP A 43 6.57 0.30 2.56
CA TRP A 43 5.86 1.35 1.83
C TRP A 43 6.75 2.09 0.86
N GLY A 44 7.96 2.51 1.29
CA GLY A 44 8.94 3.17 0.43
C GLY A 44 9.25 2.36 -0.84
N GLU A 45 9.35 1.03 -0.71
CA GLU A 45 9.53 0.15 -1.86
C GLU A 45 8.32 0.17 -2.81
N VAL A 46 7.09 0.19 -2.28
CA VAL A 46 5.88 0.35 -3.08
C VAL A 46 5.90 1.67 -3.85
N VAL A 47 6.24 2.77 -3.18
CA VAL A 47 6.35 4.11 -3.80
C VAL A 47 7.35 4.08 -4.95
N ASN A 48 8.52 3.48 -4.75
CA ASN A 48 9.57 3.40 -5.76
C ASN A 48 9.10 2.70 -7.05
N GLN A 49 8.37 1.59 -6.91
CA GLN A 49 7.89 0.85 -8.08
C GLN A 49 6.76 1.60 -8.81
N TYR A 50 5.85 2.26 -8.08
CA TYR A 50 4.83 3.12 -8.71
C TYR A 50 5.42 4.35 -9.40
N GLN A 51 6.46 4.96 -8.81
CA GLN A 51 7.20 6.06 -9.43
C GLN A 51 7.87 5.61 -10.74
N ARG A 52 8.56 4.46 -10.72
CA ARG A 52 9.17 3.86 -11.92
C ARG A 52 8.14 3.67 -13.03
N ARG A 53 6.94 3.16 -12.70
CA ARG A 53 5.85 2.99 -13.66
C ARG A 53 5.44 4.32 -14.28
N ALA A 54 5.30 5.37 -13.46
CA ALA A 54 4.97 6.71 -13.94
C ALA A 54 6.07 7.30 -14.83
N ASP A 55 7.34 7.00 -14.57
CA ASP A 55 8.48 7.52 -15.34
C ASP A 55 8.63 6.90 -16.73
N LEU A 56 8.11 5.68 -16.94
CA LEU A 56 8.11 5.01 -18.25
C LEU A 56 7.04 5.55 -19.19
N ILE A 57 5.96 6.13 -18.67
CA ILE A 57 4.78 6.54 -19.45
C ILE A 57 5.08 7.61 -20.50
N PRO A 58 5.86 8.67 -20.25
CA PRO A 58 6.14 9.68 -21.26
C PRO A 58 6.79 9.08 -22.52
N ASN A 59 7.74 8.15 -22.33
CA ASN A 59 8.38 7.45 -23.44
C ASN A 59 7.37 6.56 -24.18
N LEU A 60 6.53 5.81 -23.47
CA LEU A 60 5.46 5.01 -24.07
C LEU A 60 4.51 5.85 -24.91
N VAL A 61 4.03 6.97 -24.35
CA VAL A 61 3.11 7.90 -25.02
C VAL A 61 3.76 8.48 -26.27
N ASN A 62 5.05 8.84 -26.23
CA ASN A 62 5.75 9.37 -27.39
C ASN A 62 5.94 8.31 -28.49
N THR A 63 6.28 7.08 -28.13
CA THR A 63 6.37 5.97 -29.10
C THR A 63 5.02 5.70 -29.76
N VAL A 64 3.94 5.58 -28.98
CA VAL A 64 2.60 5.33 -29.53
C VAL A 64 2.13 6.49 -30.41
N LYS A 65 2.41 7.76 -30.04
CA LYS A 65 2.09 8.94 -30.86
C LYS A 65 2.69 8.89 -32.25
N GLY A 66 3.87 8.28 -32.43
CA GLY A 66 4.53 8.17 -33.74
C GLY A 66 3.75 7.30 -34.73
N TYR A 67 2.97 6.33 -34.23
CA TYR A 67 2.25 5.34 -35.05
C TYR A 67 0.73 5.51 -35.03
N ALA A 68 0.16 6.00 -33.91
CA ALA A 68 -1.28 6.06 -33.66
C ALA A 68 -1.73 7.51 -33.37
N THR A 69 -1.48 8.42 -34.30
CA THR A 69 -1.81 9.85 -34.15
C THR A 69 -3.30 10.14 -33.98
N HIS A 70 -4.17 9.24 -34.46
CA HIS A 70 -5.63 9.34 -34.33
C HIS A 70 -6.15 8.93 -32.94
N GLU A 71 -5.34 8.29 -32.11
CA GLU A 71 -5.71 7.80 -30.77
C GLU A 71 -5.51 8.85 -29.67
N ARG A 72 -5.88 10.11 -29.98
CA ARG A 72 -5.66 11.26 -29.08
C ARG A 72 -6.35 11.10 -27.74
N GLU A 73 -7.60 10.63 -27.74
CA GLU A 73 -8.38 10.43 -26.51
C GLU A 73 -7.72 9.41 -25.59
N THR A 74 -7.25 8.29 -26.13
CA THR A 74 -6.54 7.25 -25.38
C THR A 74 -5.25 7.79 -24.77
N LEU A 75 -4.44 8.50 -25.55
CA LEU A 75 -3.17 9.09 -25.10
C LEU A 75 -3.37 10.20 -24.07
N GLU A 76 -4.42 11.00 -24.21
CA GLU A 76 -4.80 12.02 -23.24
C GLU A 76 -5.27 11.38 -21.93
N ALA A 77 -6.05 10.31 -21.99
CA ALA A 77 -6.49 9.57 -20.81
C ALA A 77 -5.29 9.00 -20.02
N VAL A 78 -4.28 8.44 -20.71
CA VAL A 78 -3.04 7.95 -20.08
C VAL A 78 -2.24 9.09 -19.46
N THR A 79 -2.13 10.22 -20.16
CA THR A 79 -1.40 11.40 -19.67
C THR A 79 -2.08 11.99 -18.42
N LYS A 80 -3.41 12.10 -18.43
CA LYS A 80 -4.21 12.56 -17.28
C LYS A 80 -4.10 11.60 -16.10
N ALA A 81 -4.21 10.30 -16.33
CA ALA A 81 -4.08 9.29 -15.29
C ALA A 81 -2.68 9.29 -14.65
N ARG A 82 -1.62 9.45 -15.46
CA ARG A 82 -0.25 9.64 -14.96
C ARG A 82 -0.16 10.90 -14.10
N ALA A 83 -0.66 12.03 -14.58
CA ALA A 83 -0.62 13.29 -13.84
C ALA A 83 -1.31 13.18 -12.48
N ALA A 84 -2.48 12.53 -12.44
CA ALA A 84 -3.19 12.25 -11.19
C ALA A 84 -2.35 11.39 -10.25
N ALA A 85 -1.76 10.29 -10.76
CA ALA A 85 -0.93 9.38 -9.98
C ALA A 85 0.36 10.03 -9.42
N THR A 86 0.99 10.95 -10.16
CA THR A 86 2.20 11.66 -9.72
C THR A 86 1.93 12.90 -8.88
N SER A 87 0.73 13.49 -8.99
CA SER A 87 0.33 14.67 -8.21
C SER A 87 0.02 14.34 -6.75
N PHE A 88 -0.25 13.07 -6.45
CA PHE A 88 -0.50 12.61 -5.10
C PHE A 88 0.81 12.64 -4.31
N GLN A 89 0.85 13.38 -3.21
CA GLN A 89 2.00 13.39 -2.31
C GLN A 89 2.08 12.06 -1.57
N ILE A 90 3.04 11.22 -1.97
CA ILE A 90 3.25 9.91 -1.37
C ILE A 90 4.16 10.09 -0.15
N THR A 91 3.58 10.54 0.96
CA THR A 91 4.32 10.73 2.22
C THR A 91 4.04 9.58 3.19
N PRO A 92 4.89 9.37 4.22
CA PRO A 92 4.64 8.34 5.24
C PRO A 92 3.33 8.53 6.01
N GLU A 93 2.77 9.75 6.05
CA GLU A 93 1.50 10.06 6.71
C GLU A 93 0.31 9.36 6.07
N VAL A 94 0.40 8.99 4.78
CA VAL A 94 -0.60 8.17 4.08
C VAL A 94 -0.84 6.84 4.81
N LEU A 95 0.17 6.31 5.51
CA LEU A 95 0.08 5.07 6.29
C LEU A 95 -0.77 5.20 7.56
N ASN A 96 -1.14 6.42 7.95
CA ASN A 96 -1.96 6.69 9.12
C ASN A 96 -3.32 7.31 8.75
N ASP A 97 -3.58 7.52 7.46
CA ASP A 97 -4.82 8.09 6.91
C ASP A 97 -5.43 7.11 5.89
N PRO A 98 -6.48 6.35 6.28
CA PRO A 98 -7.18 5.42 5.39
C PRO A 98 -7.74 6.09 4.13
N ALA A 99 -8.20 7.35 4.21
CA ALA A 99 -8.76 8.06 3.07
C ALA A 99 -7.67 8.45 2.07
N ALA A 100 -6.50 8.88 2.56
CA ALA A 100 -5.33 9.11 1.71
C ALA A 100 -4.86 7.80 1.05
N PHE A 101 -4.83 6.69 1.80
CA PHE A 101 -4.45 5.38 1.26
C PHE A 101 -5.45 4.86 0.19
N GLU A 102 -6.75 5.06 0.41
CA GLU A 102 -7.78 4.74 -0.59
C GLU A 102 -7.63 5.59 -1.85
N LYS A 103 -7.42 6.90 -1.71
CA LYS A 103 -7.17 7.81 -2.83
C LYS A 103 -5.92 7.40 -3.61
N PHE A 104 -4.84 6.99 -2.93
CA PHE A 104 -3.65 6.45 -3.57
C PHE A 104 -3.98 5.23 -4.43
N GLN A 105 -4.71 4.25 -3.89
CA GLN A 105 -5.13 3.07 -4.64
C GLN A 105 -6.00 3.44 -5.85
N GLN A 106 -6.93 4.37 -5.68
CA GLN A 106 -7.81 4.84 -6.76
C GLN A 106 -7.03 5.43 -7.93
N VAL A 107 -6.09 6.36 -7.68
CA VAL A 107 -5.31 6.99 -8.76
C VAL A 107 -4.38 5.99 -9.43
N GLN A 108 -3.79 5.06 -8.67
CA GLN A 108 -2.94 4.01 -9.25
C GLN A 108 -3.74 3.01 -10.08
N GLY A 109 -4.97 2.67 -9.68
CA GLY A 109 -5.89 1.82 -10.43
C GLY A 109 -6.38 2.49 -11.73
N GLN A 110 -6.67 3.79 -11.70
CA GLN A 110 -6.99 4.56 -12.91
C GLN A 110 -5.84 4.53 -13.93
N LEU A 111 -4.60 4.63 -13.46
CA LEU A 111 -3.42 4.51 -14.31
C LEU A 111 -3.29 3.12 -14.92
N SER A 112 -3.41 2.05 -14.11
CA SER A 112 -3.42 0.67 -14.61
C SER A 112 -4.49 0.48 -15.70
N SER A 113 -5.71 0.96 -15.45
CA SER A 113 -6.83 0.86 -16.39
C SER A 113 -6.57 1.61 -17.70
N ALA A 114 -5.98 2.81 -17.64
CA ALA A 114 -5.61 3.58 -18.82
C ALA A 114 -4.52 2.89 -19.65
N LEU A 115 -3.52 2.29 -18.98
CA LEU A 115 -2.48 1.51 -19.64
C LEU A 115 -3.07 0.26 -20.31
N SER A 116 -3.99 -0.46 -19.67
CA SER A 116 -4.65 -1.62 -20.28
C SER A 116 -5.41 -1.23 -21.56
N ARG A 117 -6.12 -0.10 -21.56
CA ARG A 117 -6.78 0.41 -22.78
C ARG A 117 -5.77 0.75 -23.87
N LEU A 118 -4.65 1.38 -23.52
CA LEU A 118 -3.58 1.70 -24.46
C LEU A 118 -2.98 0.43 -25.09
N MET A 119 -2.79 -0.63 -24.31
CA MET A 119 -2.31 -1.92 -24.83
C MET A 119 -3.32 -2.52 -25.83
N VAL A 120 -4.62 -2.50 -25.54
CA VAL A 120 -5.65 -2.96 -26.48
C VAL A 120 -5.64 -2.13 -27.77
N VAL A 121 -5.47 -0.81 -27.67
CA VAL A 121 -5.34 0.05 -28.85
C VAL A 121 -4.10 -0.31 -29.67
N SER A 122 -2.97 -0.60 -29.02
CA SER A 122 -1.73 -0.95 -29.71
C SER A 122 -1.83 -2.21 -30.57
N GLU A 123 -2.72 -3.15 -30.24
CA GLU A 123 -2.98 -4.36 -31.04
C GLU A 123 -3.56 -4.03 -32.44
N LYS A 124 -4.18 -2.87 -32.61
CA LYS A 124 -4.72 -2.41 -33.91
C LYS A 124 -3.65 -1.85 -34.85
N TYR A 125 -2.41 -1.68 -34.37
CA TYR A 125 -1.32 -1.05 -35.10
C TYR A 125 -0.13 -2.02 -35.24
N PRO A 126 -0.08 -2.85 -36.30
CA PRO A 126 0.97 -3.86 -36.47
C PRO A 126 2.40 -3.31 -36.45
N ASP A 127 2.62 -2.13 -37.04
CA ASP A 127 3.94 -1.49 -37.08
C ASP A 127 4.41 -1.06 -35.68
N LEU A 128 3.51 -0.51 -34.86
CA LEU A 128 3.79 -0.17 -33.46
C LEU A 128 4.07 -1.44 -32.64
N LYS A 129 3.32 -2.52 -32.88
CA LYS A 129 3.53 -3.80 -32.21
C LYS A 129 4.89 -4.42 -32.58
N ALA A 130 5.35 -4.20 -33.80
CA ALA A 130 6.66 -4.65 -34.27
C ALA A 130 7.82 -3.73 -33.81
N ASP A 131 7.53 -2.49 -33.40
CA ASP A 131 8.52 -1.52 -32.95
C ASP A 131 9.27 -2.03 -31.71
N THR A 132 10.60 -2.10 -31.82
CA THR A 132 11.47 -2.60 -30.75
C THR A 132 11.38 -1.75 -29.48
N SER A 133 11.32 -0.42 -29.62
CA SER A 133 11.25 0.48 -28.47
C SER A 133 9.92 0.34 -27.71
N PHE A 134 8.82 0.13 -28.44
CA PHE A 134 7.52 -0.15 -27.84
C PHE A 134 7.53 -1.47 -27.06
N ARG A 135 8.06 -2.54 -27.65
CA ARG A 135 8.18 -3.86 -26.99
C ARG A 135 9.06 -3.82 -25.74
N ASP A 136 10.17 -3.09 -25.80
CA ASP A 136 11.05 -2.89 -24.65
C ASP A 136 10.35 -2.15 -23.51
N LEU A 137 9.58 -1.10 -23.82
CA LEU A 137 8.78 -0.37 -22.83
C LEU A 137 7.66 -1.23 -22.24
N GLN A 138 7.01 -2.07 -23.05
CA GLN A 138 6.00 -3.02 -22.58
C GLN A 138 6.61 -4.02 -21.59
N SER A 139 7.77 -4.60 -21.92
CA SER A 139 8.52 -5.50 -21.05
C SER A 139 8.93 -4.82 -19.73
N GLN A 140 9.39 -3.57 -19.80
CA GLN A 140 9.74 -2.79 -18.60
C GLN A 140 8.51 -2.50 -17.72
N LEU A 141 7.36 -2.20 -18.32
CA LEU A 141 6.11 -1.96 -17.60
C LEU A 141 5.59 -3.24 -16.95
N GLU A 142 5.59 -4.37 -17.67
CA GLU A 142 5.24 -5.68 -17.13
C GLU A 142 6.15 -6.05 -15.96
N GLY A 143 7.47 -5.91 -16.14
CA GLY A 143 8.45 -6.12 -15.07
C GLY A 143 8.24 -5.20 -13.87
N THR A 144 7.77 -3.97 -14.10
CA THR A 144 7.44 -3.03 -13.02
C THR A 144 6.15 -3.45 -12.30
N GLU A 145 5.13 -3.92 -13.02
CA GLU A 145 3.86 -4.37 -12.40
C GLU A 145 4.04 -5.65 -11.56
N ASN A 146 4.91 -6.56 -12.02
CA ASN A 146 5.33 -7.71 -11.22
C ASN A 146 6.03 -7.29 -9.93
N ARG A 147 6.91 -6.28 -9.99
CA ARG A 147 7.58 -5.72 -8.80
C ARG A 147 6.62 -4.97 -7.88
N ILE A 148 5.64 -4.24 -8.43
CA ILE A 148 4.54 -3.63 -7.64
C ILE A 148 3.80 -4.72 -6.88
N THR A 149 3.44 -5.82 -7.52
CA THR A 149 2.75 -6.95 -6.87
C THR A 149 3.56 -7.50 -5.70
N VAL A 150 4.86 -7.74 -5.90
CA VAL A 150 5.75 -8.22 -4.83
C VAL A 150 5.92 -7.19 -3.71
N ALA A 151 6.08 -5.91 -4.05
CA ALA A 151 6.21 -4.83 -3.07
C ALA A 151 4.93 -4.67 -2.22
N ARG A 152 3.75 -4.72 -2.86
CA ARG A 152 2.45 -4.73 -2.18
C ARG A 152 2.36 -5.91 -1.21
N GLN A 153 2.75 -7.11 -1.64
CA GLN A 153 2.74 -8.29 -0.78
C GLN A 153 3.63 -8.12 0.46
N ARG A 154 4.85 -7.59 0.29
CA ARG A 154 5.75 -7.30 1.42
C ARG A 154 5.15 -6.27 2.37
N TYR A 155 4.53 -5.22 1.84
CA TYR A 155 3.82 -4.22 2.65
C TYR A 155 2.63 -4.84 3.41
N ILE A 156 1.83 -5.69 2.77
CA ILE A 156 0.72 -6.40 3.41
C ILE A 156 1.22 -7.21 4.59
N THR A 157 2.32 -7.97 4.43
CA THR A 157 2.92 -8.75 5.52
C THR A 157 3.39 -7.84 6.67
N ALA A 158 4.08 -6.74 6.36
CA ALA A 158 4.55 -5.80 7.39
C ALA A 158 3.38 -5.15 8.17
N VAL A 159 2.32 -4.74 7.45
CA VAL A 159 1.10 -4.21 8.06
C VAL A 159 0.38 -5.25 8.89
N GLN A 160 0.33 -6.51 8.43
CA GLN A 160 -0.26 -7.62 9.20
C GLN A 160 0.49 -7.79 10.53
N ASP A 161 1.82 -7.85 10.49
CA ASP A 161 2.65 -8.00 11.69
C ASP A 161 2.47 -6.83 12.67
N TYR A 162 2.39 -5.61 12.15
CA TYR A 162 2.11 -4.41 12.94
C TYR A 162 0.70 -4.46 13.55
N ASN A 163 -0.33 -4.72 12.75
CA ASN A 163 -1.72 -4.69 13.17
C ASN A 163 -2.06 -5.83 14.16
N VAL A 164 -1.49 -7.02 13.98
CA VAL A 164 -1.61 -8.13 14.94
C VAL A 164 -0.97 -7.72 16.27
N HIS A 165 0.24 -7.15 16.24
CA HIS A 165 0.89 -6.67 17.46
C HIS A 165 0.08 -5.57 18.15
N ALA A 166 -0.46 -4.60 17.39
CA ALA A 166 -1.30 -3.53 17.91
C ALA A 166 -2.60 -4.02 18.56
N ARG A 167 -3.15 -5.15 18.11
CA ARG A 167 -4.42 -5.70 18.59
C ARG A 167 -4.27 -6.76 19.68
N SER A 168 -3.08 -7.32 19.86
CA SER A 168 -2.84 -8.42 20.80
C SER A 168 -2.66 -7.91 22.23
N PHE A 169 -3.23 -8.62 23.20
CA PHE A 169 -2.95 -8.37 24.62
C PHE A 169 -1.56 -8.91 24.99
N PRO A 170 -0.74 -8.20 25.81
CA PRO A 170 -1.02 -6.91 26.47
C PRO A 170 -0.69 -5.66 25.64
N ASN A 171 -0.10 -5.81 24.44
CA ASN A 171 0.41 -4.70 23.61
C ASN A 171 -0.67 -3.70 23.16
N ASN A 172 -1.93 -4.12 23.07
CA ASN A 172 -3.05 -3.23 22.77
C ASN A 172 -3.23 -2.12 23.82
N LEU A 173 -2.84 -2.35 25.08
CA LEU A 173 -2.85 -1.32 26.12
C LEU A 173 -1.82 -0.24 25.80
N THR A 174 -0.60 -0.63 25.41
CA THR A 174 0.44 0.27 24.93
C THR A 174 -0.01 1.04 23.70
N ALA A 175 -0.66 0.37 22.75
CA ALA A 175 -1.21 1.01 21.56
C ALA A 175 -2.24 2.09 21.92
N MET A 176 -3.12 1.83 22.89
CA MET A 176 -4.10 2.83 23.36
C MET A 176 -3.43 4.01 24.08
N VAL A 177 -2.45 3.75 24.95
CA VAL A 177 -1.75 4.78 25.73
C VAL A 177 -0.91 5.70 24.82
N PHE A 178 -0.22 5.13 23.84
CA PHE A 178 0.65 5.89 22.92
C PHE A 178 -0.03 6.29 21.60
N GLY A 179 -1.28 5.91 21.40
CA GLY A 179 -2.05 6.26 20.20
C GLY A 179 -1.60 5.53 18.92
N TYR A 180 -1.01 4.34 19.03
CA TYR A 180 -0.65 3.52 17.87
C TYR A 180 -1.90 2.92 17.22
N LYS A 181 -2.29 3.52 16.10
CA LYS A 181 -3.44 3.09 15.30
C LYS A 181 -3.04 1.99 14.32
N VAL A 182 -3.99 1.11 14.01
CA VAL A 182 -3.84 0.15 12.92
C VAL A 182 -3.58 0.86 11.59
N LYS A 183 -2.75 0.26 10.75
CA LYS A 183 -2.38 0.80 9.44
C LYS A 183 -3.28 0.21 8.35
N PRO A 184 -3.64 1.00 7.33
CA PRO A 184 -4.38 0.50 6.18
C PRO A 184 -3.51 -0.48 5.39
N SER A 185 -4.12 -1.51 4.82
CA SER A 185 -3.45 -2.49 3.99
C SER A 185 -4.03 -2.47 2.57
N PHE A 186 -3.26 -2.96 1.61
CA PHE A 186 -3.82 -3.27 0.29
C PHE A 186 -4.85 -4.39 0.44
N THR A 187 -6.01 -4.19 -0.16
CA THR A 187 -7.04 -5.22 -0.32
C THR A 187 -7.15 -5.59 -1.78
N VAL A 188 -7.94 -6.63 -2.07
CA VAL A 188 -8.29 -6.93 -3.45
C VAL A 188 -9.12 -5.77 -3.97
N GLU A 189 -8.67 -5.15 -5.08
CA GLU A 189 -9.28 -3.96 -5.69
C GLU A 189 -10.77 -4.15 -6.01
N ASN A 190 -11.23 -5.40 -6.02
CA ASN A 190 -12.58 -5.78 -6.39
C ASN A 190 -13.19 -6.85 -5.49
N GLU A 191 -13.01 -6.78 -4.16
CA GLU A 191 -13.75 -7.64 -3.22
C GLU A 191 -15.26 -7.66 -3.52
N LYS A 192 -15.84 -6.51 -3.90
CA LYS A 192 -17.25 -6.40 -4.30
C LYS A 192 -17.59 -7.09 -5.63
N ALA A 193 -16.74 -6.99 -6.66
CA ALA A 193 -16.99 -7.68 -7.93
C ALA A 193 -16.76 -9.19 -7.82
N ILE A 194 -15.82 -9.63 -6.98
CA ILE A 194 -15.56 -11.07 -6.73
C ILE A 194 -16.68 -11.68 -5.88
N SER A 195 -17.29 -10.89 -4.98
CA SER A 195 -18.45 -11.32 -4.18
C SER A 195 -19.76 -11.36 -4.97
N THR A 196 -19.78 -10.84 -6.21
CA THR A 196 -20.95 -10.88 -7.09
C THR A 196 -20.75 -12.03 -8.07
N ALA A 197 -21.45 -13.16 -7.85
CA ALA A 197 -21.37 -14.30 -8.76
C ALA A 197 -21.71 -13.88 -10.19
N PRO A 198 -20.94 -14.29 -11.21
CA PRO A 198 -21.22 -13.95 -12.59
C PRO A 198 -22.61 -14.47 -12.96
N THR A 199 -23.50 -13.55 -13.33
CA THR A 199 -24.84 -13.91 -13.81
C THR A 199 -24.70 -14.38 -15.25
N VAL A 200 -24.71 -15.71 -15.44
CA VAL A 200 -24.71 -16.29 -16.78
C VAL A 200 -26.16 -16.34 -17.25
N ASP A 201 -26.54 -15.38 -18.08
CA ASP A 201 -27.83 -15.36 -18.78
C ASP A 201 -27.69 -16.11 -20.11
N PHE A 202 -28.30 -17.30 -20.18
CA PHE A 202 -28.44 -18.07 -21.40
C PHE A 202 -29.78 -17.76 -22.06
N GLY A 203 -30.02 -16.48 -22.36
CA GLY A 203 -31.29 -15.97 -22.88
C GLY A 203 -32.01 -16.96 -23.80
N LYS A 204 -33.20 -17.37 -23.37
CA LYS A 204 -34.22 -18.00 -24.23
C LYS A 204 -35.14 -16.93 -24.77
#